data_AF-A0AA96WTC1-F1
#
_entry.id   AF-A0AA96WTC1-F1
#
_cell.length_a   1.000
_cell.length_b   1.000
_cell.length_c   1.000
_cell.angle_alpha   90.00
_cell.angle_beta   90.00
_cell.angle_gamma   90.00
#
_symmetry.space_group_name_H-M   'P 1'
#
loop_
_entity.id
_entity.type
_entity.pdbx_description
1 polymer ?
#
loop_
_entity_poly.entity_id
_entity_poly.type
_entity_poly.pdbx_seq_one_letter_code
_entity_poly.pdbx_strand_id
1 'polypeptide(L)'
;MLCTQEHPLTEYLALTKPFVSDQLIDQESWEQIEAIAQYLPSQSTNFFGFECRLGESNARADFLLCISAGELGQAMLAGGEAPDMFVPELFQQPIWAQIREFATCWHNTLSPLHQKVSNFWLEFDVHKLSSHPPIPSCFFGSNMIYADPFADPSAHTWVTRTAIRLLQGAPLSSALEQQTFRAVNALPLGAYVFQVGLMLARGAKQVRLCIRGISTRQIIEYLETLGWSGCPVSLHNQLQELSHYAERIDLDIDIGETGIAPKIGLECYLTFQPKLQPKWSEFLQYLVTHELCLPEKQEALLDYPGFVREKTHRDQFPAHLLNLSKFLGNCSEVVFMRGLHHIKVVYQADRAIEAKAYAWVSHRLLNKQSFAQGQQVNEISVQIDNFLTDEEYHQCLEAALTRESSFLFSQVLTESHQGDISKDYDFHHRHSLICKSHLPEIVDLITQRIQEKLPDLFKQLGIAPFSPQLEVQLTAHNDGHYFKAHVDDNVPETAGRIITFVYYFYREPKPFTGGQLRVLNRSLHETIGTLGYKLIEPRNNSIVFFPSRYIHEVLPVNCPSKAFADSRFTINGWIWRAERQTDSQA
;
A
#
# COMPACT_ATOMS: atom_id res chain seq x y z
N MET A 1 -13.63 9.37 39.09
CA MET A 1 -13.45 7.94 38.85
C MET A 1 -13.84 7.70 37.41
N LEU A 2 -12.87 7.40 36.54
CA LEU A 2 -13.16 6.97 35.18
C LEU A 2 -13.97 5.67 35.27
N CYS A 3 -15.08 5.56 34.55
CA CYS A 3 -15.73 4.27 34.34
C CYS A 3 -14.67 3.36 33.70
N THR A 4 -14.25 2.29 34.38
CA THR A 4 -13.17 1.43 33.88
C THR A 4 -13.63 0.77 32.60
N GLN A 5 -12.99 1.11 31.49
CA GLN A 5 -13.21 0.49 30.20
C GLN A 5 -12.93 -1.02 30.30
N GLU A 6 -13.85 -1.85 29.81
CA GLU A 6 -13.55 -3.26 29.59
C GLU A 6 -12.59 -3.35 28.39
N HIS A 7 -11.35 -3.79 28.63
CA HIS A 7 -10.29 -3.95 27.62
C HIS A 7 -9.79 -2.66 26.92
N PRO A 8 -9.18 -1.72 27.64
CA PRO A 8 -8.60 -0.52 27.04
C PRO A 8 -7.44 -0.84 26.09
N LEU A 9 -7.19 0.02 25.10
CA LEU A 9 -6.11 -0.12 24.13
C LEU A 9 -4.72 -0.12 24.80
N THR A 10 -4.61 0.33 26.05
CA THR A 10 -3.40 0.18 26.87
C THR A 10 -2.94 -1.27 27.01
N GLU A 11 -3.84 -2.25 26.96
CA GLU A 11 -3.46 -3.66 26.97
C GLU A 11 -2.61 -4.04 25.75
N TYR A 12 -2.87 -3.43 24.59
CA TYR A 12 -2.09 -3.65 23.36
C TYR A 12 -0.78 -2.86 23.40
N LEU A 13 -0.78 -1.65 23.97
CA LEU A 13 0.43 -0.86 24.15
C LEU A 13 1.42 -1.54 25.11
N ALA A 14 0.93 -2.16 26.18
CA ALA A 14 1.76 -2.89 27.14
C ALA A 14 2.57 -4.02 26.48
N LEU A 15 2.04 -4.65 25.43
CA LEU A 15 2.74 -5.69 24.67
C LEU A 15 3.86 -5.15 23.77
N THR A 16 3.75 -3.91 23.32
CA THR A 16 4.67 -3.33 22.33
C THR A 16 5.73 -2.46 22.97
N LYS A 17 5.39 -1.75 24.05
CA LYS A 17 6.27 -0.84 24.81
C LYS A 17 7.66 -1.41 25.11
N PRO A 18 7.83 -2.67 25.56
CA PRO A 18 9.16 -3.23 25.86
C PRO A 18 10.11 -3.30 24.66
N PHE A 19 9.59 -3.17 23.44
CA PHE A 19 10.35 -3.30 22.20
C PHE A 19 10.45 -1.97 21.43
N VAL A 20 10.03 -0.86 22.04
CA VAL A 20 10.21 0.48 21.48
C VAL A 20 11.34 1.15 22.23
N SER A 21 12.35 1.63 21.50
CA SER A 21 13.49 2.35 22.07
C SER A 21 13.04 3.65 22.74
N ASP A 22 13.67 3.98 23.87
CA ASP A 22 13.50 5.24 24.57
C ASP A 22 14.02 6.45 23.76
N GLN A 23 14.80 6.20 22.70
CA GLN A 23 15.21 7.21 21.73
C GLN A 23 14.07 7.62 20.79
N LEU A 24 13.04 6.78 20.64
CA LEU A 24 11.87 7.07 19.81
C LEU A 24 10.69 7.59 20.64
N ILE A 25 10.44 6.96 21.78
CA ILE A 25 9.33 7.31 22.68
C ILE A 25 9.84 7.31 24.14
N ASP A 26 9.93 8.49 24.73
CA ASP A 26 10.30 8.65 26.14
C ASP A 26 9.15 8.26 27.09
N GLN A 27 9.48 8.18 28.38
CA GLN A 27 8.53 7.80 29.42
C GLN A 27 7.35 8.78 29.55
N GLU A 28 7.55 10.09 29.34
CA GLU A 28 6.48 11.09 29.42
C GLU A 28 5.50 10.93 28.25
N SER A 29 6.02 10.74 27.04
CA SER A 29 5.22 10.40 25.86
C SER A 29 4.42 9.12 26.09
N TRP A 30 5.03 8.07 26.64
CA TRP A 30 4.31 6.83 26.95
C TRP A 30 3.15 7.04 27.92
N GLU A 31 3.35 7.81 29.00
CA GLU A 31 2.29 8.11 29.97
C GLU A 31 1.11 8.85 29.31
N GLN A 32 1.40 9.79 28.41
CA GLN A 32 0.38 10.54 27.68
C GLN A 32 -0.34 9.68 26.63
N ILE A 33 0.38 8.82 25.91
CA ILE A 33 -0.18 7.85 24.97
C ILE A 33 -1.08 6.86 25.70
N GLU A 34 -0.64 6.33 26.85
CA GLU A 34 -1.44 5.45 27.69
C GLU A 34 -2.70 6.16 28.21
N ALA A 35 -2.60 7.43 28.59
CA ALA A 35 -3.76 8.24 28.99
C ALA A 35 -4.79 8.42 27.86
N ILE A 36 -4.36 8.58 26.60
CA ILE A 36 -5.26 8.57 25.44
C ILE A 36 -5.89 7.19 25.26
N ALA A 37 -5.07 6.13 25.29
CA ALA A 37 -5.50 4.77 25.02
C ALA A 37 -6.48 4.22 26.07
N GLN A 38 -6.55 4.80 27.28
CA GLN A 38 -7.57 4.48 28.29
C GLN A 38 -9.00 4.86 27.89
N TYR A 39 -9.18 5.74 26.91
CA TYR A 39 -10.50 6.10 26.39
C TYR A 39 -10.96 5.15 25.26
N LEU A 40 -10.03 4.37 24.69
CA LEU A 40 -10.21 3.68 23.43
C LEU A 40 -10.26 2.16 23.62
N PRO A 41 -11.31 1.47 23.16
CA PRO A 41 -11.38 0.02 23.31
C PRO A 41 -10.29 -0.65 22.48
N SER A 42 -9.62 -1.66 23.01
CA SER A 42 -8.60 -2.41 22.27
C SER A 42 -9.17 -3.07 21.00
N GLN A 43 -10.42 -3.51 21.02
CA GLN A 43 -11.10 -4.15 19.87
C GLN A 43 -11.51 -3.17 18.77
N SER A 44 -11.40 -1.85 19.01
CA SER A 44 -11.74 -0.84 18.00
C SER A 44 -10.75 -0.81 16.84
N THR A 45 -9.57 -1.38 17.00
CA THR A 45 -8.51 -1.36 15.99
C THR A 45 -7.65 -2.61 16.06
N ASN A 46 -7.12 -3.02 14.92
CA ASN A 46 -6.01 -3.96 14.82
C ASN A 46 -4.73 -3.32 14.28
N PHE A 47 -4.71 -2.00 14.09
CA PHE A 47 -3.62 -1.26 13.47
C PHE A 47 -3.47 0.12 14.12
N PHE A 48 -2.33 0.35 14.77
CA PHE A 48 -1.99 1.63 15.39
C PHE A 48 -0.52 1.95 15.16
N GLY A 49 -0.09 3.15 15.52
CA GLY A 49 1.28 3.56 15.28
C GLY A 49 1.68 4.82 16.02
N PHE A 50 2.93 5.19 15.76
CA PHE A 50 3.63 6.30 16.38
C PHE A 50 4.27 7.15 15.29
N GLU A 51 4.09 8.47 15.36
CA GLU A 51 4.80 9.45 14.54
C GLU A 51 5.95 10.03 15.38
N CYS A 52 7.19 9.69 15.03
CA CYS A 52 8.39 10.10 15.79
C CYS A 52 9.17 11.15 15.00
N ARG A 53 9.48 12.29 15.63
CA ARG A 53 10.31 13.36 15.04
C ARG A 53 11.79 12.97 15.09
N LEU A 54 12.48 13.00 13.96
CA LEU A 54 13.81 12.37 13.86
C LEU A 54 14.97 13.32 14.17
N GLY A 55 14.85 14.60 13.84
CA GLY A 55 15.89 15.61 14.08
C GLY A 55 15.86 16.25 15.48
N GLU A 56 14.89 15.88 16.32
CA GLU A 56 14.73 16.45 17.66
C GLU A 56 15.27 15.48 18.72
N SER A 57 16.05 15.97 19.69
CA SER A 57 16.61 15.15 20.77
C SER A 57 15.56 14.61 21.73
N ASN A 58 14.44 15.31 21.88
CA ASN A 58 13.31 14.79 22.66
C ASN A 58 12.69 13.60 21.91
N ALA A 59 12.54 12.47 22.59
CA ALA A 59 11.95 11.25 22.04
C ALA A 59 10.42 11.32 22.13
N ARG A 60 9.86 12.35 21.49
CA ARG A 60 8.43 12.62 21.45
C ARG A 60 7.77 11.90 20.30
N ALA A 61 6.63 11.28 20.59
CA ALA A 61 5.80 10.62 19.58
C ALA A 61 4.33 11.03 19.68
N ASP A 62 3.74 11.30 18.52
CA ASP A 62 2.28 11.41 18.38
C ASP A 62 1.69 10.00 18.17
N PHE A 63 0.42 9.82 18.53
CA PHE A 63 -0.24 8.51 18.53
C PHE A 63 -1.36 8.46 17.51
N LEU A 64 -1.43 7.39 16.74
CA LEU A 64 -2.46 7.22 15.72
C LEU A 64 -3.00 5.79 15.69
N LEU A 65 -4.28 5.65 15.31
CA LEU A 65 -4.89 4.35 15.06
C LEU A 65 -5.79 4.37 13.84
N CYS A 66 -5.96 3.20 13.24
CA CYS A 66 -6.79 2.99 12.07
C CYS A 66 -7.95 2.03 12.41
N ILE A 67 -9.15 2.43 12.03
CA ILE A 67 -10.34 1.60 12.06
C ILE A 67 -10.66 1.24 10.61
N SER A 68 -10.83 -0.03 10.30
CA SER A 68 -11.07 -0.50 8.92
C SER A 68 -12.56 -0.79 8.68
N ALA A 69 -13.03 -0.58 7.46
CA ALA A 69 -14.40 -0.89 7.06
C ALA A 69 -14.68 -2.39 7.20
N GLY A 70 -15.88 -2.74 7.68
CA GLY A 70 -16.30 -4.13 7.89
C GLY A 70 -15.67 -4.80 9.11
N GLU A 71 -14.76 -4.13 9.83
CA GLU A 71 -14.23 -4.62 11.11
C GLU A 71 -15.11 -4.17 12.28
N LEU A 72 -14.99 -4.88 13.41
CA LEU A 72 -15.77 -4.61 14.62
C LEU A 72 -15.68 -3.15 15.09
N GLY A 73 -14.51 -2.52 14.94
CA GLY A 73 -14.30 -1.13 15.32
C GLY A 73 -15.21 -0.12 14.62
N GLN A 74 -15.62 -0.39 13.37
CA GLN A 74 -16.57 0.47 12.64
C GLN A 74 -17.94 0.47 13.32
N ALA A 75 -18.47 -0.71 13.64
CA ALA A 75 -19.75 -0.87 14.33
C ALA A 75 -19.69 -0.30 15.76
N MET A 76 -18.58 -0.54 16.46
CA MET A 76 -18.37 0.01 17.81
C MET A 76 -18.37 1.54 17.81
N LEU A 77 -17.70 2.18 16.84
CA LEU A 77 -17.64 3.64 16.77
C LEU A 77 -18.98 4.28 16.39
N ALA A 78 -19.75 3.62 15.52
CA ALA A 78 -21.11 4.03 15.15
C ALA A 78 -22.08 3.96 16.35
N GLY A 79 -21.88 2.98 17.22
CA GLY A 79 -22.80 2.65 18.30
C GLY A 79 -24.13 2.10 17.79
N GLY A 80 -25.05 1.80 18.72
CA GLY A 80 -26.39 1.30 18.40
C GLY A 80 -26.57 -0.22 18.52
N GLU A 81 -25.47 -0.98 18.59
CA GLU A 81 -25.47 -2.39 19.02
C GLU A 81 -24.85 -2.51 20.42
N ALA A 82 -25.44 -3.32 21.28
CA ALA A 82 -25.04 -3.43 22.69
C ALA A 82 -23.98 -4.53 22.91
N PRO A 83 -22.98 -4.31 23.79
CA PRO A 83 -22.71 -3.09 24.55
C PRO A 83 -21.75 -2.11 23.83
N ASP A 84 -22.02 -0.80 23.96
CA ASP A 84 -21.09 0.26 23.55
C ASP A 84 -19.87 0.25 24.47
N MET A 85 -18.68 -0.04 23.91
CA MET A 85 -17.46 -0.22 24.68
C MET A 85 -16.62 1.08 24.79
N PHE A 86 -16.99 2.15 24.07
CA PHE A 86 -16.35 3.44 24.24
C PHE A 86 -16.81 4.11 25.53
N VAL A 87 -15.91 4.78 26.23
CA VAL A 87 -16.26 5.47 27.48
C VAL A 87 -17.22 6.65 27.18
N PRO A 88 -18.37 6.76 27.88
CA PRO A 88 -19.38 7.79 27.59
C PRO A 88 -18.85 9.23 27.66
N GLU A 89 -17.83 9.46 28.48
CA GLU A 89 -17.17 10.76 28.64
C GLU A 89 -16.63 11.30 27.32
N LEU A 90 -16.17 10.44 26.39
CA LEU A 90 -15.69 10.87 25.06
C LEU A 90 -16.75 11.70 24.34
N PHE A 91 -18.00 11.22 24.33
CA PHE A 91 -19.09 11.83 23.56
C PHE A 91 -19.67 13.10 24.22
N GLN A 92 -19.15 13.51 25.38
CA GLN A 92 -19.41 14.85 25.92
C GLN A 92 -18.64 15.92 25.12
N GLN A 93 -17.57 15.54 24.42
CA GLN A 93 -16.86 16.43 23.50
C GLN A 93 -17.59 16.48 22.14
N PRO A 94 -17.93 17.67 21.62
CA PRO A 94 -18.69 17.80 20.37
C PRO A 94 -18.05 17.09 19.17
N ILE A 95 -16.72 17.07 19.08
CA ILE A 95 -15.99 16.42 17.98
C ILE A 95 -16.17 14.90 18.03
N TRP A 96 -16.23 14.29 19.22
CA TRP A 96 -16.49 12.86 19.32
C TRP A 96 -17.93 12.48 18.95
N ALA A 97 -18.90 13.36 19.23
CA ALA A 97 -20.26 13.20 18.72
C ALA A 97 -20.29 13.25 17.17
N GLN A 98 -19.56 14.19 16.56
CA GLN A 98 -19.40 14.29 15.10
C GLN A 98 -18.72 13.06 14.49
N ILE A 99 -17.67 12.54 15.14
CA ILE A 99 -17.00 11.30 14.75
C ILE A 99 -17.98 10.12 14.80
N ARG A 100 -18.82 10.03 15.84
CA ARG A 100 -19.85 9.00 15.94
C ARG A 100 -20.90 9.13 14.83
N GLU A 101 -21.37 10.34 14.53
CA GLU A 101 -22.30 10.57 13.42
C GLU A 101 -21.70 10.16 12.06
N PHE A 102 -20.42 10.47 11.82
CA PHE A 102 -19.68 9.97 10.66
C PHE A 102 -19.66 8.44 10.64
N ALA A 103 -19.31 7.80 11.75
CA ALA A 103 -19.24 6.35 11.86
C ALA A 103 -20.62 5.68 11.66
N THR A 104 -21.70 6.23 12.19
CA THR A 104 -23.08 5.77 11.95
C THR A 104 -23.42 5.82 10.47
N CYS A 105 -23.06 6.91 9.80
CA CYS A 105 -23.26 7.04 8.37
C CYS A 105 -22.35 6.08 7.59
N TRP A 106 -21.12 5.83 8.03
CA TRP A 106 -20.19 4.89 7.42
C TRP A 106 -20.62 3.42 7.59
N HIS A 107 -21.22 3.07 8.72
CA HIS A 107 -21.73 1.73 9.00
C HIS A 107 -23.03 1.42 8.22
N ASN A 108 -23.83 2.44 7.89
CA ASN A 108 -25.07 2.29 7.13
C ASN A 108 -24.82 1.88 5.67
N THR A 109 -25.25 0.68 5.28
CA THR A 109 -25.06 0.09 3.93
C THR A 109 -25.66 0.91 2.78
N LEU A 110 -26.62 1.80 3.07
CA LEU A 110 -27.23 2.69 2.08
C LEU A 110 -26.46 4.01 1.90
N SER A 111 -25.45 4.27 2.71
CA SER A 111 -24.66 5.50 2.68
C SER A 111 -23.55 5.46 1.63
N PRO A 112 -23.23 6.59 0.98
CA PRO A 112 -22.03 6.70 0.16
C PRO A 112 -20.75 6.46 0.96
N LEU A 113 -20.73 6.74 2.27
CA LEU A 113 -19.56 6.49 3.11
C LEU A 113 -19.26 5.00 3.21
N HIS A 114 -20.28 4.15 3.38
CA HIS A 114 -20.10 2.70 3.45
C HIS A 114 -19.44 2.13 2.19
N GLN A 115 -19.83 2.66 1.03
CA GLN A 115 -19.33 2.19 -0.27
C GLN A 115 -17.94 2.71 -0.61
N LYS A 116 -17.59 3.91 -0.12
CA LYS A 116 -16.43 4.67 -0.60
C LYS A 116 -15.33 4.89 0.43
N VAL A 117 -15.59 4.69 1.72
CA VAL A 117 -14.58 4.84 2.78
C VAL A 117 -14.13 3.45 3.22
N SER A 118 -12.83 3.17 3.08
CA SER A 118 -12.23 1.89 3.42
C SER A 118 -11.65 1.86 4.83
N ASN A 119 -11.25 3.01 5.37
CA ASN A 119 -10.70 3.14 6.70
C ASN A 119 -10.85 4.55 7.26
N PHE A 120 -10.72 4.67 8.58
CA PHE A 120 -10.84 5.91 9.34
C PHE A 120 -9.73 5.98 10.39
N TRP A 121 -8.95 7.05 10.36
CA TRP A 121 -7.82 7.27 11.26
C TRP A 121 -8.13 8.33 12.29
N LEU A 122 -7.69 8.07 13.52
CA LEU A 122 -7.65 9.02 14.61
C LEU A 122 -6.18 9.30 14.93
N GLU A 123 -5.76 10.55 14.83
CA GLU A 123 -4.39 11.01 15.12
C GLU A 123 -4.40 12.00 16.28
N PHE A 124 -3.60 11.74 17.30
CA PHE A 124 -3.52 12.53 18.52
C PHE A 124 -2.16 13.22 18.59
N ASP A 125 -2.17 14.56 18.60
CA ASP A 125 -0.99 15.37 18.88
C ASP A 125 -0.67 15.29 20.38
N VAL A 126 0.08 14.26 20.80
CA VAL A 126 0.27 13.86 22.21
C VAL A 126 0.79 15.02 23.07
N HIS A 127 1.79 15.75 22.57
CA HIS A 127 2.38 16.88 23.31
C HIS A 127 1.64 18.20 23.13
N LYS A 128 0.54 18.23 22.37
CA LYS A 128 -0.30 19.42 22.15
C LYS A 128 -1.74 19.18 22.57
N LEU A 129 -2.01 18.14 23.36
CA LEU A 129 -3.32 17.88 23.91
C LEU A 129 -3.80 19.13 24.68
N SER A 130 -4.93 19.67 24.24
CA SER A 130 -5.54 20.87 24.80
C SER A 130 -6.87 20.60 25.51
N SER A 131 -7.31 19.34 25.55
CA SER A 131 -8.61 18.94 26.09
C SER A 131 -8.57 17.56 26.73
N HIS A 132 -9.45 17.36 27.69
CA HIS A 132 -9.81 16.04 28.22
C HIS A 132 -11.33 15.88 28.14
N PRO A 133 -11.86 14.81 27.52
CA PRO A 133 -11.18 13.79 26.72
C PRO A 133 -10.36 14.34 25.53
N PRO A 134 -9.36 13.59 25.03
CA PRO A 134 -8.48 14.04 23.95
C PRO A 134 -9.25 14.15 22.64
N ILE A 135 -8.99 15.21 21.87
CA ILE A 135 -9.59 15.43 20.55
C ILE A 135 -8.60 14.97 19.48
N PRO A 136 -8.98 14.03 18.59
CA PRO A 136 -8.13 13.62 17.48
C PRO A 136 -8.24 14.56 16.28
N SER A 137 -7.20 14.63 15.46
CA SER A 137 -7.35 14.90 14.03
C SER A 137 -7.85 13.63 13.33
N CYS A 138 -8.70 13.79 12.32
CA CYS A 138 -9.38 12.65 11.68
C CYS A 138 -9.00 12.58 10.21
N PHE A 139 -8.77 11.36 9.72
CA PHE A 139 -8.62 11.12 8.29
C PHE A 139 -9.52 9.97 7.85
N PHE A 140 -10.05 10.03 6.64
CA PHE A 140 -10.74 8.90 6.03
C PHE A 140 -10.03 8.48 4.76
N GLY A 141 -9.66 7.20 4.70
CA GLY A 141 -9.15 6.56 3.50
C GLY A 141 -10.31 6.25 2.56
N SER A 142 -10.25 6.74 1.33
CA SER A 142 -11.31 6.54 0.35
C SER A 142 -10.91 5.53 -0.72
N ASN A 143 -11.88 5.02 -1.47
CA ASN A 143 -11.62 4.53 -2.82
C ASN A 143 -10.89 5.63 -3.61
N MET A 144 -10.08 5.24 -4.59
CA MET A 144 -9.22 6.16 -5.34
C MET A 144 -10.04 7.30 -5.95
N ILE A 145 -9.73 8.56 -5.58
CA ILE A 145 -10.35 9.76 -6.14
C ILE A 145 -9.41 10.34 -7.18
N TYR A 146 -9.73 10.11 -8.45
CA TYR A 146 -8.98 10.65 -9.59
C TYR A 146 -9.51 12.03 -10.00
N ALA A 147 -8.71 12.77 -10.76
CA ALA A 147 -9.28 13.80 -11.63
C ALA A 147 -10.11 13.11 -12.70
N ASP A 148 -11.35 13.54 -12.89
CA ASP A 148 -12.16 13.10 -14.02
C ASP A 148 -12.79 14.34 -14.69
N PRO A 149 -12.28 14.74 -15.87
CA PRO A 149 -12.81 15.90 -16.61
C PRO A 149 -14.18 15.61 -17.25
N PHE A 150 -14.60 14.34 -17.30
CA PHE A 150 -15.87 13.89 -17.86
C PHE A 150 -16.85 13.36 -16.80
N ALA A 151 -16.40 13.14 -15.57
CA ALA A 151 -17.25 12.78 -14.44
C ALA A 151 -18.30 13.86 -14.21
N ASP A 152 -19.47 13.42 -13.76
CA ASP A 152 -20.39 14.29 -13.06
C ASP A 152 -19.63 14.97 -11.90
N PRO A 153 -19.54 16.32 -11.85
CA PRO A 153 -18.94 17.04 -10.73
C PRO A 153 -19.53 16.63 -9.36
N SER A 154 -20.72 16.01 -9.35
CA SER A 154 -21.34 15.42 -8.17
C SER A 154 -20.63 14.17 -7.63
N ALA A 155 -19.83 13.45 -8.43
CA ALA A 155 -19.25 12.14 -8.10
C ALA A 155 -18.37 12.15 -6.84
N HIS A 156 -17.71 13.27 -6.56
CA HIS A 156 -16.87 13.47 -5.37
C HIS A 156 -17.49 14.40 -4.33
N THR A 157 -18.71 14.91 -4.54
CA THR A 157 -19.36 15.81 -3.59
C THR A 157 -19.67 15.17 -2.24
N TRP A 158 -19.73 13.84 -2.16
CA TRP A 158 -19.86 13.13 -0.88
C TRP A 158 -18.69 13.44 0.07
N VAL A 159 -17.49 13.74 -0.46
CA VAL A 159 -16.31 14.11 0.34
C VAL A 159 -16.60 15.38 1.14
N THR A 160 -17.05 16.44 0.47
CA THR A 160 -17.28 17.75 1.10
C THR A 160 -18.65 17.84 1.79
N ARG A 161 -19.69 17.33 1.14
CA ARG A 161 -21.10 17.50 1.57
C ARG A 161 -21.59 16.42 2.53
N THR A 162 -20.91 15.28 2.61
CA THR A 162 -21.23 14.20 3.55
C THR A 162 -20.11 13.99 4.56
N ALA A 163 -18.94 13.50 4.14
CA ALA A 163 -17.85 13.11 5.04
C ALA A 163 -17.34 14.29 5.88
N ILE A 164 -16.85 15.35 5.24
CA ILE A 164 -16.30 16.52 5.93
C ILE A 164 -17.40 17.24 6.73
N ARG A 165 -18.60 17.40 6.15
CA ARG A 165 -19.73 18.01 6.86
C ARG A 165 -20.05 17.31 8.18
N LEU A 166 -20.05 15.97 8.20
CA LEU A 166 -20.30 15.20 9.42
C LEU A 166 -19.16 15.38 10.43
N LEU A 167 -17.91 15.27 10.01
CA LEU A 167 -16.74 15.39 10.89
C LEU A 167 -16.52 16.81 11.44
N GLN A 168 -16.92 17.84 10.71
CA GLN A 168 -16.80 19.24 11.13
C GLN A 168 -18.07 19.74 11.86
N GLY A 169 -19.20 19.04 11.71
CA GLY A 169 -20.52 19.46 12.18
C GLY A 169 -21.14 20.63 11.41
N ALA A 170 -20.51 21.08 10.31
CA ALA A 170 -20.94 22.19 9.49
C ALA A 170 -20.44 22.02 8.04
N PRO A 171 -21.13 22.57 7.03
CA PRO A 171 -20.62 22.58 5.67
C PRO A 171 -19.33 23.41 5.55
N LEU A 172 -18.47 23.04 4.60
CA LEU A 172 -17.34 23.88 4.19
C LEU A 172 -17.83 25.23 3.67
N SER A 173 -16.99 26.27 3.80
CA SER A 173 -17.23 27.52 3.09
C SER A 173 -17.14 27.28 1.58
N SER A 174 -17.91 28.03 0.79
CA SER A 174 -17.91 27.88 -0.68
C SER A 174 -16.51 28.03 -1.28
N ALA A 175 -15.67 28.91 -0.71
CA ALA A 175 -14.30 29.11 -1.15
C ALA A 175 -13.43 27.86 -0.92
N LEU A 176 -13.49 27.28 0.28
CA LEU A 176 -12.71 26.07 0.61
C LEU A 176 -13.20 24.85 -0.17
N GLU A 177 -14.51 24.69 -0.36
CA GLU A 177 -15.07 23.63 -1.20
C GLU A 177 -14.57 23.76 -2.66
N GLN A 178 -14.61 24.96 -3.23
CA GLN A 178 -14.11 25.23 -4.58
C GLN A 178 -12.61 24.96 -4.72
N GLN A 179 -11.78 25.37 -3.74
CA GLN A 179 -10.35 25.08 -3.77
C GLN A 179 -10.07 23.57 -3.64
N THR A 180 -10.86 22.86 -2.84
CA THR A 180 -10.74 21.40 -2.70
C THR A 180 -11.06 20.69 -4.02
N PHE A 181 -12.15 21.06 -4.69
CA PHE A 181 -12.47 20.49 -6.01
C PHE A 181 -11.45 20.90 -7.08
N ARG A 182 -10.96 22.14 -7.05
CA ARG A 182 -9.88 22.56 -7.94
C ARG A 182 -8.63 21.69 -7.76
N ALA A 183 -8.25 21.36 -6.53
CA ALA A 183 -7.11 20.51 -6.25
C ALA A 183 -7.30 19.08 -6.80
N VAL A 184 -8.48 18.49 -6.59
CA VAL A 184 -8.81 17.15 -7.12
C VAL A 184 -8.83 17.14 -8.65
N ASN A 185 -9.50 18.12 -9.27
CA ASN A 185 -9.63 18.19 -10.73
C ASN A 185 -8.32 18.51 -11.45
N ALA A 186 -7.34 19.09 -10.74
CA ALA A 186 -6.02 19.36 -11.28
C ALA A 186 -5.04 18.19 -11.11
N LEU A 187 -5.46 17.07 -10.50
CA LEU A 187 -4.58 15.93 -10.32
C LEU A 187 -4.02 15.46 -11.67
N PRO A 188 -2.70 15.20 -11.75
CA PRO A 188 -2.10 14.57 -12.92
C PRO A 188 -2.71 13.20 -13.16
N LEU A 189 -2.68 12.74 -14.42
CA LEU A 189 -3.15 11.40 -14.72
C LEU A 189 -2.40 10.33 -13.91
N GLY A 190 -3.15 9.37 -13.39
CA GLY A 190 -2.64 8.27 -12.58
C GLY A 190 -2.47 8.65 -11.10
N ALA A 191 -2.46 9.94 -10.78
CA ALA A 191 -2.49 10.42 -9.42
C ALA A 191 -3.92 10.41 -8.88
N TYR A 192 -4.07 10.04 -7.61
CA TYR A 192 -5.35 10.01 -6.92
C TYR A 192 -5.22 10.40 -5.46
N VAL A 193 -6.27 11.00 -4.90
CA VAL A 193 -6.40 11.13 -3.46
C VAL A 193 -6.78 9.77 -2.90
N PHE A 194 -5.98 9.26 -1.96
CA PHE A 194 -6.27 8.02 -1.24
C PHE A 194 -6.75 8.26 0.18
N GLN A 195 -6.50 9.45 0.73
CA GLN A 195 -6.88 9.83 2.08
C GLN A 195 -7.15 11.33 2.18
N VAL A 196 -8.18 11.70 2.95
CA VAL A 196 -8.56 13.09 3.22
C VAL A 196 -8.52 13.32 4.73
N GLY A 197 -7.89 14.41 5.16
CA GLY A 197 -7.65 14.72 6.57
C GLY A 197 -8.26 16.04 7.03
N LEU A 198 -8.68 16.08 8.29
CA LEU A 198 -9.15 17.25 9.02
C LEU A 198 -8.41 17.36 10.34
N MET A 199 -7.67 18.45 10.54
CA MET A 199 -6.86 18.69 11.74
C MET A 199 -7.73 19.22 12.90
N LEU A 200 -8.76 18.45 13.29
CA LEU A 200 -9.82 18.87 14.23
C LEU A 200 -9.25 19.27 15.60
N ALA A 201 -8.22 18.56 16.09
CA ALA A 201 -7.52 18.89 17.34
C ALA A 201 -6.91 20.30 17.34
N ARG A 202 -6.55 20.81 16.16
CA ARG A 202 -5.89 22.11 15.99
C ARG A 202 -6.87 23.24 15.65
N GLY A 203 -8.17 22.94 15.52
CA GLY A 203 -9.19 23.88 15.05
C GLY A 203 -8.89 24.47 13.66
N ALA A 204 -8.08 23.79 12.85
CA ALA A 204 -7.65 24.31 11.56
C ALA A 204 -8.80 24.26 10.54
N LYS A 205 -9.02 25.37 9.84
CA LYS A 205 -10.00 25.47 8.74
C LYS A 205 -9.37 25.11 7.41
N GLN A 206 -8.80 23.91 7.33
CA GLN A 206 -8.12 23.40 6.14
C GLN A 206 -8.50 21.94 5.91
N VAL A 207 -8.47 21.53 4.64
CA VAL A 207 -8.65 20.13 4.23
C VAL A 207 -7.31 19.60 3.76
N ARG A 208 -6.85 18.49 4.33
CA ARG A 208 -5.64 17.80 3.84
C ARG A 208 -6.01 16.79 2.77
N LEU A 209 -5.29 16.79 1.66
CA LEU A 209 -5.33 15.73 0.67
C LEU A 209 -3.99 14.98 0.69
N CYS A 210 -4.04 13.66 0.83
CA CYS A 210 -2.89 12.77 0.66
C CYS A 210 -3.02 12.09 -0.72
N ILE A 211 -2.01 12.30 -1.56
CA ILE A 211 -2.04 12.01 -3.00
C ILE A 211 -1.00 10.94 -3.29
N ARG A 212 -1.41 9.89 -3.99
CA ARG A 212 -0.57 8.77 -4.43
C ARG A 212 -0.58 8.66 -5.94
N GLY A 213 0.39 7.94 -6.51
CA GLY A 213 0.47 7.70 -7.95
C GLY A 213 1.02 8.90 -8.72
N ILE A 214 1.74 9.79 -8.02
CA ILE A 214 2.30 11.02 -8.57
C ILE A 214 3.83 10.93 -8.63
N SER A 215 4.42 11.17 -9.80
CA SER A 215 5.87 11.21 -9.96
C SER A 215 6.48 12.50 -9.40
N THR A 216 7.79 12.49 -9.13
CA THR A 216 8.52 13.68 -8.64
C THR A 216 8.38 14.88 -9.56
N ARG A 217 8.38 14.66 -10.88
CA ARG A 217 8.13 15.71 -11.86
C ARG A 217 6.70 16.25 -11.78
N GLN A 218 5.71 15.34 -11.75
CA GLN A 218 4.30 15.71 -11.65
C GLN A 218 3.96 16.45 -10.36
N ILE A 219 4.64 16.17 -9.24
CA ILE A 219 4.47 16.93 -7.98
C ILE A 219 4.74 18.42 -8.21
N ILE A 220 5.83 18.77 -8.90
CA ILE A 220 6.19 20.17 -9.17
C ILE A 220 5.13 20.83 -10.05
N GLU A 221 4.83 20.21 -11.20
CA GLU A 221 3.87 20.73 -12.18
C GLU A 221 2.46 20.90 -11.57
N TYR A 222 2.05 19.96 -10.72
CA TYR A 222 0.78 20.01 -9.99
C TYR A 222 0.73 21.17 -8.99
N LEU A 223 1.76 21.35 -8.17
CA LEU A 223 1.83 22.46 -7.21
C LEU A 223 1.84 23.82 -7.91
N GLU A 224 2.56 23.96 -9.03
CA GLU A 224 2.55 25.18 -9.86
C GLU A 224 1.15 25.48 -10.43
N THR A 225 0.45 24.45 -10.92
CA THR A 225 -0.93 24.56 -11.43
C THR A 225 -1.91 25.08 -10.35
N LEU A 226 -1.68 24.69 -9.10
CA LEU A 226 -2.46 25.14 -7.95
C LEU A 226 -2.05 26.52 -7.42
N GLY A 227 -0.99 27.12 -7.97
CA GLY A 227 -0.46 28.40 -7.50
C GLY A 227 0.20 28.29 -6.13
N TRP A 228 0.90 27.18 -5.87
CA TRP A 228 1.67 26.99 -4.65
C TRP A 228 2.68 28.12 -4.44
N SER A 229 2.77 28.62 -3.21
CA SER A 229 3.64 29.75 -2.84
C SER A 229 5.07 29.34 -2.43
N GLY A 230 5.41 28.05 -2.54
CA GLY A 230 6.76 27.55 -2.26
C GLY A 230 7.78 27.86 -3.37
N CYS A 231 8.94 27.23 -3.28
CA CYS A 231 10.02 27.37 -4.26
C CYS A 231 10.15 26.08 -5.11
N PRO A 232 9.70 26.07 -6.37
CA PRO A 232 9.77 24.89 -7.24
C PRO A 232 11.18 24.36 -7.47
N VAL A 233 12.18 25.25 -7.63
CA VAL A 233 13.58 24.88 -7.87
C VAL A 233 14.17 24.12 -6.68
N SER A 234 13.96 24.65 -5.47
CA SER A 234 14.44 24.00 -4.25
C SER A 234 13.70 22.69 -3.96
N LEU A 235 12.38 22.64 -4.23
CA LEU A 235 11.62 21.40 -4.11
C LEU A 235 12.07 20.33 -5.12
N HIS A 236 12.39 20.73 -6.37
CA HIS A 236 12.90 19.82 -7.38
C HIS A 236 14.19 19.12 -6.92
N ASN A 237 15.15 19.90 -6.40
CA ASN A 237 16.38 19.35 -5.83
C ASN A 237 16.07 18.37 -4.68
N GLN A 238 15.15 18.73 -3.79
CA GLN A 238 14.76 17.88 -2.67
C GLN A 238 14.13 16.56 -3.14
N LEU A 239 13.24 16.59 -4.12
CA LEU A 239 12.61 15.41 -4.68
C LEU A 239 13.61 14.51 -5.43
N GLN A 240 14.57 15.11 -6.14
CA GLN A 240 15.63 14.39 -6.80
C GLN A 240 16.47 13.61 -5.77
N GLU A 241 16.92 14.26 -4.70
CA GLU A 241 17.66 13.61 -3.62
C GLU A 241 16.85 12.47 -2.97
N LEU A 242 15.59 12.73 -2.60
CA LEU A 242 14.74 11.71 -1.97
C LEU A 242 14.45 10.52 -2.90
N SER A 243 14.36 10.74 -4.22
CA SER A 243 14.11 9.66 -5.19
C SER A 243 15.23 8.63 -5.29
N HIS A 244 16.46 8.98 -4.88
CA HIS A 244 17.54 8.01 -4.78
C HIS A 244 17.27 6.96 -3.70
N TYR A 245 16.58 7.35 -2.63
CA TYR A 245 16.35 6.51 -1.45
C TYR A 245 14.92 5.93 -1.41
N ALA A 246 13.90 6.74 -1.64
CA ALA A 246 12.51 6.29 -1.68
C ALA A 246 12.21 5.47 -2.95
N GLU A 247 11.30 4.50 -2.86
CA GLU A 247 10.77 3.78 -4.03
C GLU A 247 9.42 4.35 -4.48
N ARG A 248 8.70 4.99 -3.58
CA ARG A 248 7.48 5.77 -3.85
C ARG A 248 7.46 6.99 -2.95
N ILE A 249 7.00 8.12 -3.49
CA ILE A 249 6.77 9.35 -2.73
C ILE A 249 5.29 9.72 -2.90
N ASP A 250 4.54 9.76 -1.80
CA ASP A 250 3.18 10.27 -1.78
C ASP A 250 3.21 11.75 -1.30
N LEU A 251 2.29 12.58 -1.77
CA LEU A 251 2.26 14.03 -1.53
C LEU A 251 1.09 14.42 -0.61
N ASP A 252 1.40 15.17 0.44
CA ASP A 252 0.43 15.77 1.34
C ASP A 252 0.36 17.28 1.13
N ILE A 253 -0.85 17.79 0.87
CA ILE A 253 -1.13 19.23 0.79
C ILE A 253 -2.26 19.62 1.74
N ASP A 254 -2.14 20.79 2.37
CA ASP A 254 -3.23 21.42 3.12
C ASP A 254 -3.89 22.50 2.26
N ILE A 255 -5.21 22.46 2.14
CA ILE A 255 -6.02 23.36 1.33
C ILE A 255 -6.77 24.32 2.25
N GLY A 256 -6.58 25.63 2.06
CA GLY A 256 -7.34 26.70 2.70
C GLY A 256 -8.21 27.47 1.72
N GLU A 257 -8.97 28.45 2.23
CA GLU A 257 -9.87 29.27 1.42
C GLU A 257 -9.15 30.07 0.32
N THR A 258 -7.91 30.48 0.58
CA THR A 258 -7.11 31.31 -0.34
C THR A 258 -6.17 30.49 -1.24
N GLY A 259 -6.22 29.16 -1.16
CA GLY A 259 -5.33 28.27 -1.90
C GLY A 259 -4.62 27.26 -1.00
N ILE A 260 -3.59 26.62 -1.54
CA ILE A 260 -2.81 25.61 -0.84
C ILE A 260 -1.76 26.22 0.10
N ALA A 261 -1.56 25.60 1.25
CA ALA A 261 -0.59 26.05 2.23
C ALA A 261 0.86 25.94 1.68
N PRO A 262 1.78 26.81 2.11
CA PRO A 262 3.19 26.74 1.69
C PRO A 262 3.89 25.45 2.14
N LYS A 263 3.42 24.84 3.22
CA LYS A 263 3.98 23.61 3.79
C LYS A 263 3.36 22.38 3.13
N ILE A 264 4.21 21.46 2.67
CA ILE A 264 3.81 20.17 2.09
C ILE A 264 4.50 19.02 2.84
N GLY A 265 3.92 17.82 2.74
CA GLY A 265 4.56 16.58 3.22
C GLY A 265 4.91 15.66 2.05
N LEU A 266 6.07 15.02 2.14
CA LEU A 266 6.56 14.03 1.18
C LEU A 266 6.73 12.70 1.91
N GLU A 267 5.81 11.77 1.70
CA GLU A 267 5.83 10.46 2.36
C GLU A 267 6.68 9.49 1.54
N CYS A 268 7.88 9.20 2.03
CA CYS A 268 8.88 8.35 1.36
C CYS A 268 8.73 6.89 1.81
N TYR A 269 8.28 6.04 0.88
CA TYR A 269 8.04 4.62 1.11
C TYR A 269 9.16 3.75 0.54
N LEU A 270 9.39 2.64 1.25
CA LEU A 270 10.24 1.52 0.86
C LEU A 270 9.39 0.25 0.95
N THR A 271 9.50 -0.64 -0.03
CA THR A 271 8.58 -1.78 -0.19
C THR A 271 8.69 -2.80 0.95
N PHE A 272 9.87 -3.00 1.50
CA PHE A 272 10.18 -4.02 2.50
C PHE A 272 10.71 -3.41 3.79
N GLN A 273 10.64 -4.18 4.88
CA GLN A 273 11.13 -3.76 6.18
C GLN A 273 12.68 -3.73 6.22
N PRO A 274 13.29 -2.92 7.12
CA PRO A 274 14.75 -2.74 7.22
C PRO A 274 15.61 -4.00 7.09
N LYS A 275 15.25 -5.10 7.75
CA LYS A 275 16.00 -6.37 7.71
C LYS A 275 16.09 -7.01 6.31
N LEU A 276 15.20 -6.64 5.39
CA LEU A 276 15.08 -7.19 4.05
C LEU A 276 15.40 -6.17 2.95
N GLN A 277 15.64 -4.91 3.30
CA GLN A 277 15.92 -3.84 2.35
C GLN A 277 17.01 -2.92 2.90
N PRO A 278 18.28 -3.18 2.51
CA PRO A 278 19.44 -2.38 2.92
C PRO A 278 19.28 -0.88 2.66
N LYS A 279 18.47 -0.51 1.65
CA LYS A 279 18.12 0.87 1.29
C LYS A 279 17.55 1.69 2.46
N TRP A 280 16.97 1.06 3.48
CA TRP A 280 16.59 1.73 4.73
C TRP A 280 17.79 2.33 5.46
N SER A 281 18.89 1.59 5.57
CA SER A 281 20.10 2.06 6.25
C SER A 281 20.72 3.22 5.49
N GLU A 282 20.78 3.13 4.16
CA GLU A 282 21.26 4.21 3.28
C GLU A 282 20.40 5.47 3.42
N PHE A 283 19.06 5.31 3.41
CA PHE A 283 18.15 6.45 3.54
C PHE A 283 18.27 7.13 4.90
N LEU A 284 18.27 6.37 6.00
CA LEU A 284 18.40 6.93 7.33
C LEU A 284 19.80 7.56 7.53
N GLN A 285 20.85 6.98 6.95
CA GLN A 285 22.19 7.58 6.98
C GLN A 285 22.22 8.92 6.24
N TYR A 286 21.55 9.02 5.09
CA TYR A 286 21.38 10.29 4.39
C TYR A 286 20.71 11.33 5.30
N LEU A 287 19.64 10.96 6.01
CA LEU A 287 18.96 11.89 6.94
C LEU A 287 19.86 12.31 8.10
N VAL A 288 20.69 11.40 8.64
CA VAL A 288 21.66 11.73 9.69
C VAL A 288 22.71 12.72 9.19
N THR A 289 23.28 12.47 8.01
CA THR A 289 24.29 13.36 7.40
C THR A 289 23.75 14.76 7.12
N HIS A 290 22.44 14.90 6.93
CA HIS A 290 21.76 16.18 6.69
C HIS A 290 21.09 16.75 7.95
N GLU A 291 21.41 16.24 9.14
CA GLU A 291 20.87 16.72 10.43
C GLU A 291 19.33 16.61 10.54
N LEU A 292 18.71 15.76 9.72
CA LEU A 292 17.28 15.47 9.75
C LEU A 292 16.93 14.29 10.65
N CYS A 293 17.91 13.49 11.05
CA CYS A 293 17.78 12.35 11.94
C CYS A 293 18.97 12.29 12.90
N LEU A 294 18.72 11.99 14.17
CA LEU A 294 19.80 11.70 15.11
C LEU A 294 20.32 10.26 14.94
N PRO A 295 21.64 9.99 15.07
CA PRO A 295 22.21 8.65 14.93
C PRO A 295 21.52 7.60 15.81
N GLU A 296 21.21 7.95 17.06
CA GLU A 296 20.51 7.10 18.02
C GLU A 296 19.08 6.74 17.56
N LYS A 297 18.40 7.65 16.86
CA LYS A 297 17.07 7.40 16.30
C LYS A 297 17.14 6.55 15.03
N GLN A 298 18.19 6.71 14.22
CA GLN A 298 18.46 5.81 13.10
C GLN A 298 18.61 4.36 13.59
N GLU A 299 19.46 4.13 14.60
CA GLU A 299 19.67 2.79 15.16
C GLU A 299 18.36 2.21 15.70
N ALA A 300 17.62 3.01 16.47
CA ALA A 300 16.33 2.60 17.02
C ALA A 300 15.30 2.23 15.94
N LEU A 301 15.22 2.96 14.83
CA LEU A 301 14.31 2.65 13.73
C LEU A 301 14.70 1.36 12.99
N LEU A 302 16.00 1.11 12.82
CA LEU A 302 16.49 -0.11 12.16
C LEU A 302 16.22 -1.37 12.99
N ASP A 303 16.25 -1.25 14.33
CA ASP A 303 15.95 -2.36 15.25
C ASP A 303 14.44 -2.57 15.51
N TYR A 304 13.63 -1.50 15.39
CA TYR A 304 12.20 -1.52 15.70
C TYR A 304 11.39 -2.69 15.05
N PRO A 305 11.58 -3.05 13.76
CA PRO A 305 10.78 -4.09 13.12
C PRO A 305 10.93 -5.48 13.76
N GLY A 306 9.79 -6.10 14.09
CA GLY A 306 9.75 -7.40 14.71
C GLY A 306 8.33 -7.86 15.04
N PHE A 307 8.23 -8.90 15.87
CA PHE A 307 6.95 -9.48 16.25
C PHE A 307 6.94 -9.96 17.70
N VAL A 308 5.75 -9.99 18.31
CA VAL A 308 5.47 -10.54 19.64
C VAL A 308 4.42 -11.64 19.46
N ARG A 309 4.78 -12.87 19.83
CA ARG A 309 3.90 -14.05 19.66
C ARG A 309 3.21 -14.39 20.95
N GLU A 310 1.91 -14.65 20.87
CA GLU A 310 1.10 -15.12 21.99
C GLU A 310 1.71 -16.34 22.69
N LYS A 311 2.20 -17.33 21.92
CA LYS A 311 2.72 -18.57 22.49
C LYS A 311 4.00 -18.40 23.33
N THR A 312 4.80 -17.37 23.06
CA THR A 312 6.04 -17.10 23.80
C THR A 312 5.86 -16.04 24.88
N HIS A 313 4.79 -15.26 24.84
CA HIS A 313 4.50 -14.16 25.77
C HIS A 313 3.11 -14.28 26.41
N ARG A 314 2.67 -15.52 26.65
CA ARG A 314 1.27 -15.83 26.99
C ARG A 314 0.75 -15.05 28.20
N ASP A 315 1.58 -14.87 29.22
CA ASP A 315 1.20 -14.21 30.48
C ASP A 315 0.99 -12.69 30.32
N GLN A 316 1.46 -12.10 29.22
CA GLN A 316 1.33 -10.67 28.92
C GLN A 316 0.17 -10.39 27.97
N PHE A 317 -0.41 -11.41 27.32
CA PHE A 317 -1.44 -11.23 26.31
C PHE A 317 -2.82 -10.96 26.92
N PRO A 318 -3.60 -10.06 26.32
CA PRO A 318 -4.98 -9.79 26.71
C PRO A 318 -5.86 -11.05 26.74
N ALA A 319 -6.70 -11.17 27.77
CA ALA A 319 -7.51 -12.36 27.99
C ALA A 319 -8.48 -12.66 26.83
N HIS A 320 -9.06 -11.64 26.19
CA HIS A 320 -9.95 -11.82 25.04
C HIS A 320 -9.24 -12.40 23.83
N LEU A 321 -8.00 -11.97 23.56
CA LEU A 321 -7.18 -12.52 22.47
C LEU A 321 -6.77 -13.98 22.74
N LEU A 322 -6.42 -14.29 23.99
CA LEU A 322 -6.15 -15.67 24.42
C LEU A 322 -7.39 -16.57 24.30
N ASN A 323 -8.58 -16.03 24.57
CA ASN A 323 -9.82 -16.79 24.43
C ASN A 323 -10.18 -17.01 22.96
N LEU A 324 -9.93 -16.02 22.10
CA LEU A 324 -10.10 -16.14 20.65
C LEU A 324 -9.21 -17.24 20.06
N SER A 325 -7.91 -17.24 20.38
CA SER A 325 -6.98 -18.27 19.89
C SER A 325 -7.36 -19.67 20.39
N LYS A 326 -7.74 -19.80 21.68
CA LYS A 326 -8.24 -21.05 22.28
C LYS A 326 -9.50 -21.55 21.57
N PHE A 327 -10.48 -20.67 21.33
CA PHE A 327 -11.74 -21.02 20.66
C PHE A 327 -11.49 -21.59 19.25
N LEU A 328 -10.52 -21.03 18.54
CA LEU A 328 -10.14 -21.47 17.19
C LEU A 328 -9.16 -22.66 17.18
N GLY A 329 -8.81 -23.19 18.36
CA GLY A 329 -8.01 -24.40 18.56
C GLY A 329 -6.49 -24.18 18.56
N ASN A 330 -5.76 -25.23 18.96
CA ASN A 330 -4.29 -25.25 19.14
C ASN A 330 -3.46 -24.97 17.88
N CYS A 331 -4.12 -24.80 16.74
CA CYS A 331 -3.50 -24.39 15.50
C CYS A 331 -3.40 -22.87 15.39
N SER A 332 -4.19 -22.07 16.08
CA SER A 332 -4.11 -20.61 15.93
C SER A 332 -3.24 -19.94 17.01
N GLU A 333 -2.70 -18.76 16.71
CA GLU A 333 -2.07 -17.85 17.67
C GLU A 333 -2.25 -16.41 17.21
N VAL A 334 -2.39 -15.48 18.14
CA VAL A 334 -2.32 -14.05 17.85
C VAL A 334 -0.86 -13.61 17.80
N VAL A 335 -0.51 -12.81 16.81
CA VAL A 335 0.83 -12.21 16.67
C VAL A 335 0.67 -10.71 16.49
N PHE A 336 1.39 -9.96 17.32
CA PHE A 336 1.59 -8.52 17.15
C PHE A 336 2.84 -8.32 16.32
N MET A 337 2.77 -7.43 15.35
CA MET A 337 3.83 -7.15 14.39
C MET A 337 4.10 -5.67 14.43
N ARG A 338 5.36 -5.32 14.26
CA ARG A 338 5.86 -3.95 14.35
C ARG A 338 6.74 -3.71 13.14
N GLY A 339 6.60 -2.55 12.52
CA GLY A 339 7.42 -2.19 11.36
C GLY A 339 7.43 -0.69 11.07
N LEU A 340 8.24 -0.31 10.11
CA LEU A 340 8.25 1.05 9.57
C LEU A 340 7.26 1.15 8.41
N HIS A 341 6.46 2.21 8.40
CA HIS A 341 5.50 2.48 7.34
C HIS A 341 6.13 3.37 6.25
N HIS A 342 6.60 4.56 6.63
CA HIS A 342 7.31 5.49 5.76
C HIS A 342 8.11 6.50 6.60
N ILE A 343 9.00 7.24 5.93
CA ILE A 343 9.58 8.48 6.46
C ILE A 343 8.91 9.65 5.76
N LYS A 344 8.37 10.60 6.51
CA LYS A 344 7.79 11.82 5.98
C LYS A 344 8.79 12.95 6.08
N VAL A 345 9.06 13.59 4.95
CA VAL A 345 9.85 14.81 4.88
C VAL A 345 8.90 15.99 4.71
N VAL A 346 8.94 16.93 5.65
CA VAL A 346 8.11 18.14 5.62
C VAL A 346 8.93 19.26 5.02
N TYR A 347 8.41 19.82 3.93
CA TYR A 347 9.07 20.86 3.16
C TYR A 347 8.29 22.17 3.22
N GLN A 348 9.01 23.27 3.46
CA GLN A 348 8.53 24.64 3.34
C GLN A 348 9.73 25.54 3.02
N ALA A 349 9.68 26.31 1.93
CA ALA A 349 10.85 27.01 1.37
C ALA A 349 11.65 27.86 2.37
N ASP A 350 10.95 28.54 3.30
CA ASP A 350 11.56 29.45 4.28
C ASP A 350 11.75 28.83 5.67
N ARG A 351 11.69 27.50 5.78
CA ARG A 351 11.86 26.80 7.07
C ARG A 351 12.81 25.61 6.93
N ALA A 352 13.42 25.26 8.05
CA ALA A 352 14.20 24.03 8.15
C ALA A 352 13.32 22.83 7.79
N ILE A 353 13.88 21.92 7.01
CA ILE A 353 13.24 20.67 6.64
C ILE A 353 13.12 19.78 7.89
N GLU A 354 12.02 19.06 8.00
CA GLU A 354 11.69 18.19 9.12
C GLU A 354 11.53 16.76 8.61
N ALA A 355 12.07 15.77 9.32
CA ALA A 355 11.82 14.35 9.02
C ALA A 355 11.13 13.67 10.19
N LYS A 356 10.16 12.80 9.85
CA LYS A 356 9.36 12.02 10.80
C LYS A 356 9.28 10.57 10.36
N ALA A 357 9.44 9.64 11.29
CA ALA A 357 9.17 8.23 11.02
C ALA A 357 7.76 7.86 11.48
N TYR A 358 7.05 7.10 10.64
CA TYR A 358 5.79 6.47 11.00
C TYR A 358 6.06 5.00 11.27
N ALA A 359 6.02 4.63 12.54
CA ALA A 359 6.18 3.27 13.01
C ALA A 359 4.80 2.67 13.29
N TRP A 360 4.52 1.48 12.79
CA TRP A 360 3.21 0.84 12.96
C TRP A 360 3.30 -0.40 13.85
N VAL A 361 2.15 -0.77 14.39
CA VAL A 361 1.85 -2.01 15.06
C VAL A 361 0.55 -2.56 14.49
N SER A 362 0.51 -3.85 14.16
CA SER A 362 -0.73 -4.54 13.85
C SER A 362 -0.78 -5.91 14.50
N HIS A 363 -1.96 -6.36 14.90
CA HIS A 363 -2.14 -7.74 15.37
C HIS A 363 -3.02 -8.53 14.40
N ARG A 364 -2.65 -9.80 14.21
CA ARG A 364 -3.39 -10.74 13.36
C ARG A 364 -3.49 -12.08 14.06
N LEU A 365 -4.57 -12.81 13.78
CA LEU A 365 -4.67 -14.21 14.12
C LEU A 365 -4.02 -15.06 13.02
N LEU A 366 -3.00 -15.82 13.37
CA LEU A 366 -2.28 -16.71 12.46
C LEU A 366 -2.61 -18.16 12.79
N ASN A 367 -2.97 -18.94 11.77
CA ASN A 367 -3.16 -20.38 11.93
C ASN A 367 -1.83 -21.11 11.71
N LYS A 368 -1.62 -22.28 12.32
CA LYS A 368 -0.52 -23.21 12.07
C LYS A 368 -0.60 -23.72 10.66
N GLN A 369 -1.76 -23.74 10.01
CA GLN A 369 -1.81 -23.90 8.55
C GLN A 369 -1.24 -22.69 7.81
N SER A 370 -1.24 -21.48 8.36
CA SER A 370 -0.58 -20.27 7.82
C SER A 370 0.92 -20.22 8.14
N PHE A 371 1.36 -20.77 9.28
CA PHE A 371 2.79 -20.97 9.62
C PHE A 371 3.40 -22.18 8.93
N ALA A 372 2.65 -23.28 8.84
CA ALA A 372 2.97 -24.42 8.01
C ALA A 372 2.88 -23.97 6.56
N GLN A 373 1.85 -23.30 6.03
CA GLN A 373 1.92 -22.72 4.67
C GLN A 373 3.02 -21.64 4.53
N GLY A 374 3.42 -20.95 5.60
CA GLY A 374 4.61 -20.08 5.60
C GLY A 374 5.94 -20.84 5.49
N GLN A 375 6.00 -22.11 5.94
CA GLN A 375 7.18 -23.00 5.87
C GLN A 375 6.97 -24.26 5.00
N GLN A 376 5.82 -24.41 4.35
CA GLN A 376 5.24 -25.60 3.71
C GLN A 376 4.28 -25.17 2.57
N VAL A 377 4.32 -23.91 2.13
CA VAL A 377 4.05 -23.55 0.72
C VAL A 377 5.39 -23.73 0.02
N ASN A 378 5.73 -25.00 -0.24
CA ASN A 378 6.82 -25.31 -1.17
C ASN A 378 6.51 -24.79 -2.59
N GLU A 379 5.29 -24.35 -2.87
CA GLU A 379 4.88 -23.89 -4.19
C GLU A 379 4.15 -22.54 -4.12
N ILE A 380 4.89 -21.46 -3.75
CA ILE A 380 4.48 -20.04 -3.99
C ILE A 380 4.20 -19.84 -5.50
N SER A 381 4.82 -20.70 -6.30
CA SER A 381 4.63 -20.86 -7.71
C SER A 381 4.83 -22.32 -8.11
N VAL A 382 4.20 -22.72 -9.20
CA VAL A 382 4.40 -24.00 -9.88
C VAL A 382 5.23 -23.72 -11.13
N GLN A 383 6.43 -24.30 -11.25
CA GLN A 383 7.26 -24.18 -12.45
C GLN A 383 7.36 -25.55 -13.14
N ILE A 384 7.01 -25.58 -14.42
CA ILE A 384 7.00 -26.78 -15.26
C ILE A 384 8.09 -26.63 -16.31
N ASP A 385 9.05 -27.56 -16.33
CA ASP A 385 10.09 -27.64 -17.35
C ASP A 385 9.60 -28.43 -18.57
N ASN A 386 10.22 -28.17 -19.73
CA ASN A 386 9.85 -28.77 -21.01
C ASN A 386 8.36 -28.63 -21.30
N PHE A 387 7.85 -27.40 -21.11
CA PHE A 387 6.42 -27.13 -21.21
C PHE A 387 5.91 -27.28 -22.65
N LEU A 388 6.71 -26.84 -23.62
CA LEU A 388 6.49 -27.07 -25.04
C LEU A 388 7.36 -28.23 -25.52
N THR A 389 6.95 -28.90 -26.60
CA THR A 389 7.85 -29.82 -27.32
C THR A 389 9.00 -29.05 -27.95
N ASP A 390 10.08 -29.73 -28.32
CA ASP A 390 11.22 -29.08 -28.97
C ASP A 390 10.81 -28.35 -30.25
N GLU A 391 9.91 -28.94 -31.05
CA GLU A 391 9.37 -28.32 -32.27
C GLU A 391 8.58 -27.03 -31.97
N GLU A 392 7.69 -27.08 -30.97
CA GLU A 392 6.89 -25.94 -30.52
C GLU A 392 7.77 -24.82 -29.93
N TYR A 393 8.78 -25.19 -29.13
CA TYR A 393 9.77 -24.27 -28.60
C TYR A 393 10.54 -23.56 -29.72
N HIS A 394 11.02 -24.31 -30.72
CA HIS A 394 11.72 -23.73 -31.87
C HIS A 394 10.80 -22.82 -32.69
N GLN A 395 9.53 -23.19 -32.85
CA GLN A 395 8.53 -22.35 -33.48
C GLN A 395 8.35 -21.01 -32.73
N CYS A 396 8.23 -21.04 -31.40
CA CYS A 396 8.15 -19.80 -30.59
C CYS A 396 9.41 -18.94 -30.73
N LEU A 397 10.59 -19.55 -30.69
CA LEU A 397 11.86 -18.84 -30.79
C LEU A 397 12.03 -18.18 -32.16
N GLU A 398 11.83 -18.93 -33.26
CA GLU A 398 11.87 -18.39 -34.62
C GLU A 398 10.82 -17.29 -34.82
N ALA A 399 9.62 -17.46 -34.27
CA ALA A 399 8.57 -16.44 -34.36
C ALA A 399 8.98 -15.12 -33.69
N ALA A 400 9.66 -15.18 -32.54
CA ALA A 400 10.18 -14.01 -31.85
C ALA A 400 11.34 -13.35 -32.63
N LEU A 401 12.32 -14.16 -33.07
CA LEU A 401 13.52 -13.68 -33.76
C LEU A 401 13.21 -13.02 -35.11
N THR A 402 12.32 -13.61 -35.90
CA THR A 402 11.91 -13.07 -37.21
C THR A 402 11.09 -11.78 -37.12
N ARG A 403 10.67 -11.38 -35.91
CA ARG A 403 9.78 -10.23 -35.66
C ARG A 403 10.42 -9.19 -34.76
N GLU A 404 11.76 -9.11 -34.72
CA GLU A 404 12.51 -8.11 -33.94
C GLU A 404 11.95 -6.69 -34.09
N SER A 405 11.63 -6.27 -35.32
CA SER A 405 11.07 -4.94 -35.60
C SER A 405 9.70 -4.67 -34.98
N SER A 406 8.98 -5.72 -34.56
CA SER A 406 7.67 -5.62 -33.92
C SER A 406 7.75 -5.53 -32.40
N PHE A 407 8.93 -5.71 -31.81
CA PHE A 407 9.17 -5.52 -30.39
C PHE A 407 9.47 -4.06 -30.11
N LEU A 408 8.51 -3.39 -29.48
CA LEU A 408 8.65 -2.00 -29.06
C LEU A 408 8.74 -1.95 -27.54
N PHE A 409 9.43 -0.95 -26.99
CA PHE A 409 9.46 -0.76 -25.54
C PHE A 409 8.04 -0.76 -24.97
N SER A 410 7.90 -1.44 -23.84
CA SER A 410 6.66 -1.54 -23.11
C SER A 410 6.27 -0.16 -22.66
N GLN A 411 5.35 0.45 -23.39
CA GLN A 411 4.68 1.64 -22.92
C GLN A 411 3.80 1.22 -21.75
N VAL A 412 3.93 1.94 -20.63
CA VAL A 412 2.93 1.89 -19.58
C VAL A 412 1.79 2.79 -20.08
N LEU A 413 0.54 2.43 -19.79
CA LEU A 413 -0.58 3.31 -20.12
C LEU A 413 -0.43 4.60 -19.31
N THR A 414 -0.19 5.71 -19.99
CA THR A 414 -0.11 7.05 -19.40
C THR A 414 -0.74 8.03 -20.40
N GLU A 415 -2.03 8.31 -20.25
CA GLU A 415 -2.71 9.35 -21.05
C GLU A 415 -1.93 10.67 -21.06
N SER A 416 -1.88 11.27 -22.25
CA SER A 416 -1.31 12.60 -22.43
C SER A 416 -2.37 13.67 -22.12
N HIS A 417 -1.91 14.90 -21.90
CA HIS A 417 -2.70 16.09 -21.52
C HIS A 417 -3.93 16.42 -22.39
N GLN A 418 -4.20 15.71 -23.49
CA GLN A 418 -5.35 15.94 -24.38
C GLN A 418 -6.43 14.86 -24.30
N GLY A 419 -6.34 13.92 -23.34
CA GLY A 419 -7.36 12.87 -23.17
C GLY A 419 -7.25 11.72 -24.17
N ASP A 420 -6.17 11.68 -24.95
CA ASP A 420 -5.76 10.48 -25.67
C ASP A 420 -4.88 9.62 -24.74
N ILE A 421 -5.18 8.32 -24.70
CA ILE A 421 -4.26 7.27 -24.20
C ILE A 421 -2.99 7.34 -25.03
N SER A 422 -2.06 8.17 -24.55
CA SER A 422 -0.71 8.13 -25.03
C SER A 422 -0.05 6.93 -24.37
N LYS A 423 0.73 6.22 -25.17
CA LYS A 423 1.52 5.12 -24.68
C LYS A 423 2.90 5.72 -24.44
N ASP A 424 3.21 6.13 -23.22
CA ASP A 424 4.51 6.72 -22.88
C ASP A 424 5.43 5.69 -22.22
N TYR A 425 6.73 5.97 -22.27
CA TYR A 425 7.76 5.09 -21.75
C TYR A 425 8.11 5.47 -20.31
N ASP A 426 7.43 4.86 -19.32
CA ASP A 426 7.87 4.97 -17.92
C ASP A 426 9.01 3.99 -17.62
N PHE A 427 10.22 4.40 -18.00
CA PHE A 427 11.44 3.65 -17.74
C PHE A 427 11.77 3.53 -16.25
N HIS A 428 11.16 4.31 -15.33
CA HIS A 428 11.43 4.17 -13.90
C HIS A 428 10.75 2.94 -13.29
N HIS A 429 9.59 2.55 -13.83
CA HIS A 429 8.82 1.42 -13.33
C HIS A 429 9.04 0.12 -14.12
N ARG A 430 9.18 0.21 -15.45
CA ARG A 430 9.36 -0.96 -16.32
C ARG A 430 10.27 -0.66 -17.50
N HIS A 431 11.22 -1.53 -17.74
CA HIS A 431 12.09 -1.47 -18.91
C HIS A 431 12.09 -2.84 -19.59
N SER A 432 11.24 -3.02 -20.60
CA SER A 432 11.09 -4.29 -21.35
C SER A 432 10.55 -4.02 -22.75
N LEU A 433 10.58 -4.99 -23.66
CA LEU A 433 9.97 -4.91 -24.98
C LEU A 433 8.70 -5.77 -25.05
N ILE A 434 7.67 -5.33 -25.76
CA ILE A 434 6.43 -6.06 -26.02
C ILE A 434 6.28 -6.21 -27.53
N CYS A 435 5.99 -7.44 -28.00
CA CYS A 435 5.65 -7.67 -29.40
C CYS A 435 4.26 -7.09 -29.69
N LYS A 436 4.16 -6.16 -30.66
CA LYS A 436 2.90 -5.55 -31.08
C LYS A 436 2.20 -6.29 -32.23
N SER A 437 2.87 -7.28 -32.82
CA SER A 437 2.25 -8.13 -33.85
C SER A 437 1.34 -9.17 -33.20
N HIS A 438 0.17 -9.37 -33.79
CA HIS A 438 -0.72 -10.47 -33.40
C HIS A 438 -0.10 -11.81 -33.83
N LEU A 439 -0.10 -12.79 -32.91
CA LEU A 439 0.51 -14.11 -33.08
C LEU A 439 -0.48 -15.20 -32.64
N PRO A 440 -1.60 -15.36 -33.36
CA PRO A 440 -2.66 -16.30 -32.97
C PRO A 440 -2.12 -17.72 -32.82
N GLU A 441 -1.17 -18.14 -33.67
CA GLU A 441 -0.56 -19.45 -33.62
C GLU A 441 0.18 -19.73 -32.30
N ILE A 442 0.85 -18.73 -31.73
CA ILE A 442 1.57 -18.85 -30.45
C ILE A 442 0.58 -18.76 -29.28
N VAL A 443 -0.41 -17.88 -29.39
CA VAL A 443 -1.45 -17.70 -28.36
C VAL A 443 -2.30 -18.97 -28.23
N ASP A 444 -2.74 -19.57 -29.34
CA ASP A 444 -3.53 -20.78 -29.37
C ASP A 444 -2.75 -21.97 -28.81
N LEU A 445 -1.49 -22.13 -29.22
CA LEU A 445 -0.59 -23.16 -28.71
C LEU A 445 -0.42 -23.08 -27.19
N ILE A 446 -0.05 -21.91 -26.67
CA ILE A 446 0.12 -21.72 -25.22
C ILE A 446 -1.19 -21.91 -24.48
N THR A 447 -2.30 -21.43 -25.05
CA THR A 447 -3.63 -21.57 -24.44
C THR A 447 -4.01 -23.03 -24.31
N GLN A 448 -3.84 -23.83 -25.37
CA GLN A 448 -4.12 -25.27 -25.35
C GLN A 448 -3.26 -25.98 -24.29
N ARG A 449 -1.95 -25.72 -24.28
CA ARG A 449 -1.01 -26.33 -23.32
C ARG A 449 -1.34 -25.96 -21.88
N ILE A 450 -1.74 -24.71 -21.61
CA ILE A 450 -2.16 -24.29 -20.26
C ILE A 450 -3.46 -24.99 -19.86
N GLN A 451 -4.45 -25.05 -20.74
CA GLN A 451 -5.73 -25.69 -20.47
C GLN A 451 -5.57 -27.17 -20.08
N GLU A 452 -4.65 -27.90 -20.73
CA GLU A 452 -4.29 -29.29 -20.37
C GLU A 452 -3.73 -29.42 -18.94
N LYS A 453 -3.10 -28.37 -18.39
CA LYS A 453 -2.50 -28.36 -17.05
C LYS A 453 -3.38 -27.75 -15.97
N LEU A 454 -4.46 -27.03 -16.33
CA LEU A 454 -5.29 -26.29 -15.38
C LEU A 454 -5.85 -27.13 -14.21
N PRO A 455 -6.37 -28.35 -14.42
CA PRO A 455 -6.90 -29.15 -13.31
C PRO A 455 -5.85 -29.44 -12.22
N ASP A 456 -4.64 -29.81 -12.64
CA ASP A 456 -3.52 -30.07 -11.72
C ASP A 456 -2.99 -28.78 -11.10
N LEU A 457 -3.02 -27.68 -11.86
CA LEU A 457 -2.58 -26.37 -11.40
C LEU A 457 -3.48 -25.82 -10.28
N PHE A 458 -4.81 -25.94 -10.43
CA PHE A 458 -5.77 -25.55 -9.39
C PHE A 458 -5.50 -26.28 -8.08
N LYS A 459 -5.20 -27.59 -8.16
CA LYS A 459 -4.87 -28.41 -6.99
C LYS A 459 -3.55 -27.97 -6.34
N GLN A 460 -2.50 -27.75 -7.12
CA GLN A 460 -1.18 -27.35 -6.63
C GLN A 460 -1.18 -25.96 -6.00
N LEU A 461 -1.91 -25.00 -6.61
CA LEU A 461 -2.01 -23.62 -6.11
C LEU A 461 -3.10 -23.44 -5.02
N GLY A 462 -3.87 -24.48 -4.70
CA GLY A 462 -4.97 -24.39 -3.73
C GLY A 462 -6.10 -23.45 -4.17
N ILE A 463 -6.37 -23.37 -5.47
CA ILE A 463 -7.39 -22.51 -6.07
C ILE A 463 -8.62 -23.33 -6.42
N ALA A 464 -9.81 -22.86 -6.04
CA ALA A 464 -11.06 -23.50 -6.43
C ALA A 464 -11.23 -23.44 -7.95
N PRO A 465 -11.57 -24.55 -8.64
CA PRO A 465 -11.75 -24.55 -10.09
C PRO A 465 -12.79 -23.53 -10.57
N PHE A 466 -12.52 -22.89 -11.72
CA PHE A 466 -13.42 -21.93 -12.36
C PHE A 466 -13.26 -22.01 -13.89
N SER A 467 -14.21 -21.43 -14.64
CA SER A 467 -14.13 -21.31 -16.10
C SER A 467 -13.09 -20.24 -16.49
N PRO A 468 -11.96 -20.63 -17.10
CA PRO A 468 -10.84 -19.74 -17.38
C PRO A 468 -11.04 -18.96 -18.69
N GLN A 469 -10.59 -17.71 -18.71
CA GLN A 469 -10.23 -16.99 -19.94
C GLN A 469 -8.76 -16.60 -19.89
N LEU A 470 -8.04 -16.69 -21.01
CA LEU A 470 -6.61 -16.40 -21.05
C LEU A 470 -6.34 -15.11 -21.80
N GLU A 471 -5.51 -14.26 -21.20
CA GLU A 471 -4.88 -13.12 -21.85
C GLU A 471 -3.38 -13.44 -21.99
N VAL A 472 -2.83 -13.29 -23.19
CA VAL A 472 -1.45 -13.72 -23.51
C VAL A 472 -0.69 -12.61 -24.23
N GLN A 473 0.56 -12.40 -23.84
CA GLN A 473 1.46 -11.40 -24.41
C GLN A 473 2.88 -11.95 -24.58
N LEU A 474 3.55 -11.56 -25.66
CA LEU A 474 4.96 -11.87 -25.91
C LEU A 474 5.85 -10.66 -25.56
N THR A 475 6.90 -10.88 -24.77
CA THR A 475 7.82 -9.84 -24.31
C THR A 475 9.29 -10.26 -24.38
N ALA A 476 10.20 -9.28 -24.34
CA ALA A 476 11.63 -9.50 -24.31
C ALA A 476 12.33 -8.57 -23.30
N HIS A 477 13.25 -9.12 -22.52
CA HIS A 477 14.12 -8.38 -21.61
C HIS A 477 15.58 -8.58 -22.04
N ASN A 478 16.28 -7.48 -22.32
CA ASN A 478 17.69 -7.46 -22.73
C ASN A 478 18.53 -6.75 -21.65
N ASP A 479 19.74 -6.32 -21.96
CA ASP A 479 20.66 -5.70 -21.01
C ASP A 479 20.05 -4.50 -20.27
N GLY A 480 20.10 -4.51 -18.93
CA GLY A 480 19.53 -3.49 -18.07
C GLY A 480 18.00 -3.46 -17.98
N HIS A 481 17.29 -4.39 -18.64
CA HIS A 481 15.83 -4.48 -18.59
C HIS A 481 15.37 -5.08 -17.25
N TYR A 482 14.22 -4.62 -16.73
CA TYR A 482 13.61 -5.03 -15.47
C TYR A 482 12.11 -4.73 -15.44
N PHE A 483 11.43 -5.23 -14.42
CA PHE A 483 10.07 -4.78 -14.07
C PHE A 483 9.95 -4.76 -12.55
N LYS A 484 9.70 -3.58 -11.96
CA LYS A 484 9.67 -3.39 -10.50
C LYS A 484 8.51 -4.12 -9.83
N ALA A 485 8.55 -4.21 -8.50
CA ALA A 485 7.53 -4.87 -7.70
C ALA A 485 6.12 -4.33 -7.99
N HIS A 486 5.21 -5.21 -8.36
CA HIS A 486 3.82 -4.91 -8.67
C HIS A 486 2.92 -6.09 -8.31
N VAL A 487 1.61 -5.89 -8.43
CA VAL A 487 0.58 -6.93 -8.32
C VAL A 487 -0.32 -6.82 -9.55
N ASP A 488 -0.81 -7.94 -10.05
CA ASP A 488 -1.55 -8.00 -11.31
C ASP A 488 -3.08 -7.82 -11.17
N ASP A 489 -3.60 -7.58 -9.95
CA ASP A 489 -5.04 -7.48 -9.65
C ASP A 489 -5.48 -6.11 -9.06
N ASN A 490 -4.63 -5.08 -9.16
CA ASN A 490 -4.78 -3.84 -8.38
C ASN A 490 -5.71 -2.76 -8.98
N VAL A 491 -6.25 -2.93 -10.19
CA VAL A 491 -7.23 -1.98 -10.80
C VAL A 491 -8.53 -2.69 -11.18
N PRO A 492 -9.70 -2.02 -11.16
CA PRO A 492 -11.01 -2.62 -11.43
C PRO A 492 -11.06 -3.43 -12.73
N GLU A 493 -10.36 -2.97 -13.76
CA GLU A 493 -10.27 -3.61 -15.08
C GLU A 493 -9.50 -4.94 -15.02
N THR A 494 -8.65 -5.14 -14.00
CA THR A 494 -7.79 -6.33 -13.79
C THR A 494 -8.22 -7.20 -12.61
N ALA A 495 -9.26 -6.82 -11.87
CA ALA A 495 -9.72 -7.48 -10.66
C ALA A 495 -10.18 -8.95 -10.87
N GLY A 496 -10.40 -9.37 -12.13
CA GLY A 496 -10.77 -10.73 -12.49
C GLY A 496 -9.59 -11.70 -12.70
N ARG A 497 -8.34 -11.23 -12.65
CA ARG A 497 -7.13 -12.06 -12.81
C ARG A 497 -6.87 -12.89 -11.56
N ILE A 498 -6.81 -14.22 -11.72
CA ILE A 498 -6.62 -15.14 -10.60
C ILE A 498 -5.22 -15.75 -10.58
N ILE A 499 -4.68 -16.11 -11.75
CA ILE A 499 -3.36 -16.73 -11.90
C ILE A 499 -2.57 -15.98 -12.96
N THR A 500 -1.34 -15.60 -12.62
CA THR A 500 -0.34 -15.05 -13.55
C THR A 500 0.58 -16.18 -14.00
N PHE A 501 0.97 -16.17 -15.28
CA PHE A 501 1.95 -17.11 -15.80
C PHE A 501 3.05 -16.42 -16.62
N VAL A 502 4.23 -17.04 -16.65
CA VAL A 502 5.39 -16.59 -17.44
C VAL A 502 6.10 -17.81 -18.02
N TYR A 503 6.03 -17.99 -19.34
CA TYR A 503 6.81 -18.97 -20.08
C TYR A 503 8.13 -18.36 -20.54
N TYR A 504 9.25 -19.05 -20.32
CA TYR A 504 10.61 -18.62 -20.62
C TYR A 504 11.19 -19.37 -21.79
N PHE A 505 11.79 -18.63 -22.74
CA PHE A 505 12.53 -19.21 -23.85
C PHE A 505 13.63 -18.25 -24.32
N TYR A 506 14.73 -18.81 -24.84
CA TYR A 506 15.87 -18.07 -25.37
C TYR A 506 16.75 -18.98 -26.22
N ARG A 507 17.68 -18.40 -27.00
CA ARG A 507 18.70 -19.16 -27.72
C ARG A 507 19.67 -19.82 -26.74
N GLU A 508 20.12 -21.01 -27.06
CA GLU A 508 21.17 -21.70 -26.30
C GLU A 508 22.54 -21.52 -26.95
N PRO A 509 23.64 -21.43 -26.16
CA PRO A 509 23.65 -21.40 -24.69
C PRO A 509 23.05 -20.10 -24.11
N LYS A 510 22.53 -20.15 -22.87
CA LYS A 510 21.87 -19.00 -22.20
C LYS A 510 22.78 -17.75 -22.29
N PRO A 511 22.36 -16.69 -23.02
CA PRO A 511 23.26 -15.58 -23.36
C PRO A 511 23.24 -14.44 -22.33
N PHE A 512 22.45 -14.57 -21.26
CA PHE A 512 22.28 -13.56 -20.21
C PHE A 512 22.38 -14.14 -18.80
N THR A 513 22.65 -13.26 -17.84
CA THR A 513 22.57 -13.50 -16.39
C THR A 513 21.52 -12.59 -15.77
N GLY A 514 21.09 -12.88 -14.54
CA GLY A 514 19.99 -12.14 -13.91
C GLY A 514 18.63 -12.47 -14.53
N GLY A 515 17.67 -11.54 -14.46
CA GLY A 515 16.34 -11.74 -15.01
C GLY A 515 15.45 -12.71 -14.23
N GLN A 516 15.80 -13.04 -12.98
CA GLN A 516 14.95 -13.89 -12.16
C GLN A 516 13.62 -13.19 -11.87
N LEU A 517 12.56 -14.00 -11.78
CA LEU A 517 11.28 -13.54 -11.26
C LEU A 517 11.28 -13.75 -9.74
N ARG A 518 11.18 -12.66 -8.97
CA ARG A 518 11.03 -12.74 -7.51
C ARG A 518 9.54 -12.64 -7.18
N VAL A 519 8.96 -13.68 -6.60
CA VAL A 519 7.54 -13.74 -6.19
C VAL A 519 7.44 -13.77 -4.68
N LEU A 520 6.59 -12.91 -4.14
CA LEU A 520 6.36 -12.74 -2.72
C LEU A 520 4.90 -13.02 -2.39
N ASN A 521 4.67 -13.88 -1.41
CA ASN A 521 3.31 -14.12 -0.92
C ASN A 521 2.83 -12.89 -0.12
N ARG A 522 1.79 -12.23 -0.63
CA ARG A 522 1.16 -11.04 0.00
C ARG A 522 0.71 -11.30 1.44
N SER A 523 0.33 -12.55 1.79
CA SER A 523 -0.05 -12.88 3.16
C SER A 523 1.13 -12.94 4.14
N LEU A 524 2.39 -12.95 3.68
CA LEU A 524 3.59 -12.92 4.52
C LEU A 524 4.17 -11.51 4.67
N HIS A 525 3.94 -10.63 3.69
CA HIS A 525 4.37 -9.23 3.69
C HIS A 525 3.76 -8.44 4.85
N GLU A 526 2.47 -8.62 5.10
CA GLU A 526 1.79 -8.02 6.26
C GLU A 526 2.09 -8.75 7.58
N THR A 527 2.65 -9.97 7.56
CA THR A 527 2.50 -10.94 8.65
C THR A 527 3.76 -11.29 9.46
N ILE A 528 4.98 -11.22 8.90
CA ILE A 528 6.16 -11.79 9.62
C ILE A 528 7.40 -10.90 9.56
N GLY A 529 7.47 -9.87 8.71
CA GLY A 529 8.71 -9.10 8.52
C GLY A 529 9.90 -9.94 8.00
N THR A 530 9.70 -11.25 7.77
CA THR A 530 10.55 -12.14 6.98
C THR A 530 9.75 -12.55 5.75
N LEU A 531 10.15 -12.04 4.60
CA LEU A 531 9.59 -12.49 3.33
C LEU A 531 10.19 -13.84 3.00
N GLY A 532 9.37 -14.88 3.05
CA GLY A 532 9.57 -15.98 2.12
C GLY A 532 9.32 -15.43 0.71
N TYR A 533 10.37 -15.10 -0.02
CA TYR A 533 10.29 -14.87 -1.47
C TYR A 533 10.80 -16.12 -2.18
N LYS A 534 10.19 -16.45 -3.32
CA LYS A 534 10.70 -17.48 -4.23
C LYS A 534 11.39 -16.78 -5.38
N LEU A 535 12.68 -17.03 -5.54
CA LEU A 535 13.43 -16.62 -6.72
C LEU A 535 13.26 -17.71 -7.78
N ILE A 536 12.61 -17.37 -8.89
CA ILE A 536 12.34 -18.28 -10.00
C ILE A 536 13.33 -17.97 -11.11
N GLU A 537 14.20 -18.94 -11.37
CA GLU A 537 15.15 -18.87 -12.45
C GLU A 537 14.43 -18.98 -13.81
N PRO A 538 14.75 -18.13 -14.80
CA PRO A 538 14.24 -18.26 -16.15
C PRO A 538 14.97 -19.42 -16.84
N ARG A 539 14.47 -20.64 -16.61
CA ARG A 539 14.95 -21.87 -17.23
C ARG A 539 14.34 -21.98 -18.63
N ASN A 540 15.14 -22.35 -19.62
CA ASN A 540 14.68 -22.45 -21.00
C ASN A 540 13.53 -23.47 -21.11
N ASN A 541 12.59 -23.22 -22.03
CA ASN A 541 11.39 -24.05 -22.23
C ASN A 541 10.66 -24.39 -20.91
N SER A 542 10.54 -23.42 -20.00
CA SER A 542 9.80 -23.61 -18.73
C SER A 542 8.73 -22.55 -18.54
N ILE A 543 7.60 -22.93 -17.96
CA ILE A 543 6.53 -22.00 -17.57
C ILE A 543 6.41 -21.96 -16.05
N VAL A 544 6.17 -20.78 -15.50
CA VAL A 544 5.83 -20.62 -14.08
C VAL A 544 4.45 -20.03 -13.92
N PHE A 545 3.70 -20.51 -12.92
CA PHE A 545 2.37 -20.04 -12.54
C PHE A 545 2.35 -19.62 -11.08
N PHE A 546 1.67 -18.53 -10.75
CA PHE A 546 1.48 -18.07 -9.37
C PHE A 546 0.19 -17.23 -9.25
N PRO A 547 -0.41 -17.11 -8.05
CA PRO A 547 -1.57 -16.26 -7.81
C PRO A 547 -1.31 -14.79 -8.20
N SER A 548 -2.20 -14.17 -8.98
CA SER A 548 -2.02 -12.78 -9.48
C SER A 548 -1.95 -11.73 -8.38
N ARG A 549 -2.52 -12.03 -7.20
CA ARG A 549 -2.46 -11.20 -5.99
C ARG A 549 -1.08 -11.14 -5.33
N TYR A 550 -0.12 -11.96 -5.77
CA TYR A 550 1.22 -11.97 -5.21
C TYR A 550 2.05 -10.80 -5.76
N ILE A 551 2.77 -10.13 -4.86
CA ILE A 551 3.73 -9.11 -5.25
C ILE A 551 4.86 -9.81 -5.98
N HIS A 552 5.25 -9.30 -7.14
CA HIS A 552 6.34 -9.88 -7.90
C HIS A 552 7.07 -8.85 -8.74
N GLU A 553 8.30 -9.17 -9.11
CA GLU A 553 9.15 -8.32 -9.94
C GLU A 553 10.10 -9.15 -10.80
N VAL A 554 10.57 -8.56 -11.90
CA VAL A 554 11.65 -9.09 -12.73
C VAL A 554 12.93 -8.36 -12.38
N LEU A 555 13.89 -9.08 -11.80
CA LEU A 555 15.20 -8.53 -11.47
C LEU A 555 15.96 -8.14 -12.76
N PRO A 556 16.91 -7.18 -12.67
CA PRO A 556 17.68 -6.73 -13.83
C PRO A 556 18.33 -7.87 -14.61
N VAL A 557 18.23 -7.79 -15.95
CA VAL A 557 18.93 -8.69 -16.87
C VAL A 557 20.28 -8.09 -17.24
N ASN A 558 21.33 -8.91 -17.27
CA ASN A 558 22.64 -8.57 -17.80
C ASN A 558 22.91 -9.42 -19.03
N CYS A 559 22.89 -8.79 -20.21
CA CYS A 559 23.07 -9.42 -21.52
C CYS A 559 24.22 -8.70 -22.26
N PRO A 560 25.47 -9.15 -22.10
CA PRO A 560 26.64 -8.40 -22.58
C PRO A 560 26.65 -8.12 -24.09
N SER A 561 26.06 -9.00 -24.90
CA SER A 561 26.01 -8.83 -26.36
C SER A 561 25.06 -7.72 -26.80
N LYS A 562 24.05 -7.41 -25.98
CA LYS A 562 22.95 -6.47 -26.27
C LYS A 562 22.16 -6.80 -27.54
N ALA A 563 22.41 -7.96 -28.16
CA ALA A 563 21.73 -8.39 -29.36
C ALA A 563 20.31 -8.80 -29.01
N PHE A 564 19.31 -8.38 -29.80
CA PHE A 564 17.91 -8.75 -29.56
C PHE A 564 17.72 -10.27 -29.51
N ALA A 565 18.41 -11.00 -30.39
CA ALA A 565 18.35 -12.47 -30.44
C ALA A 565 18.82 -13.16 -29.15
N ASP A 566 19.56 -12.44 -28.31
CA ASP A 566 20.10 -12.91 -27.03
C ASP A 566 19.23 -12.45 -25.84
N SER A 567 18.03 -11.93 -26.11
CA SER A 567 17.10 -11.51 -25.05
C SER A 567 16.57 -12.69 -24.25
N ARG A 568 16.18 -12.40 -23.01
CA ARG A 568 15.27 -13.22 -22.23
C ARG A 568 13.84 -13.02 -22.75
N PHE A 569 13.37 -13.91 -23.61
CA PHE A 569 11.99 -13.85 -24.11
C PHE A 569 11.01 -14.47 -23.11
N THR A 570 9.81 -13.91 -23.06
CA THR A 570 8.70 -14.53 -22.32
C THR A 570 7.40 -14.50 -23.11
N ILE A 571 6.60 -15.55 -22.94
CA ILE A 571 5.16 -15.48 -23.18
C ILE A 571 4.51 -15.41 -21.80
N ASN A 572 4.02 -14.24 -21.41
CA ASN A 572 3.39 -14.01 -20.11
C ASN A 572 1.92 -13.66 -20.27
N GLY A 573 1.14 -13.88 -19.22
CA GLY A 573 -0.29 -13.67 -19.30
C GLY A 573 -1.03 -14.00 -18.02
N TRP A 574 -2.36 -13.96 -18.11
CA TRP A 574 -3.26 -14.09 -16.98
C TRP A 574 -4.43 -15.02 -17.28
N ILE A 575 -4.85 -15.77 -16.26
CA ILE A 575 -6.05 -16.61 -16.27
C ILE A 575 -7.13 -15.92 -15.44
N TRP A 576 -8.22 -15.56 -16.09
CA TRP A 576 -9.35 -14.82 -15.54
C TRP A 576 -10.53 -15.73 -15.22
N ARG A 577 -11.31 -15.34 -14.22
CA ARG A 577 -12.65 -15.94 -14.02
C ARG A 577 -13.63 -15.28 -14.99
N ALA A 578 -14.24 -16.06 -15.88
CA ALA A 578 -15.33 -15.56 -16.71
C ALA A 578 -16.49 -15.06 -15.82
N GLU A 579 -17.04 -13.87 -16.09
CA GLU A 579 -18.26 -13.42 -15.42
C GLU A 579 -19.38 -14.45 -15.64
N ARG A 580 -20.20 -14.71 -14.61
CA ARG A 580 -21.47 -15.38 -14.83
C ARG A 580 -22.25 -14.51 -15.82
N GLN A 581 -22.61 -15.07 -16.98
CA GLN A 581 -23.78 -14.55 -17.68
C GLN A 581 -24.91 -14.53 -16.65
N THR A 582 -25.35 -13.34 -16.28
CA THR A 582 -26.65 -13.15 -15.66
C THR A 582 -27.65 -13.77 -16.60
N ASP A 583 -28.34 -14.82 -16.17
CA ASP A 583 -29.54 -15.33 -16.83
C ASP A 583 -30.60 -14.21 -16.84
N SER A 584 -30.48 -13.29 -17.78
CA SER A 584 -31.57 -12.46 -18.23
C SER A 584 -32.37 -13.30 -19.23
N GLN A 585 -33.23 -14.19 -18.72
CA GLN A 585 -34.50 -14.64 -19.31
C GLN A 585 -35.00 -15.93 -18.63
N ALA A 586 -35.85 -15.76 -17.61
CA ALA A 586 -37.12 -16.49 -17.43
C ALA A 586 -37.96 -15.77 -16.37
#